data_AF-A0A285BD03-F1
#
_entry.id   AF-A0A285BD03-F1
#
_cell.length_a   1.000
_cell.length_b   1.000
_cell.length_c   1.000
_cell.angle_alpha   90.00
_cell.angle_beta   90.00
_cell.angle_gamma   90.00
#
_symmetry.space_group_name_H-M   'P 1'
#
loop_
_entity.id
_entity.type
_entity.pdbx_description
1 polymer ?
#
loop_
_entity_poly.entity_id
_entity_poly.type
_entity_poly.pdbx_seq_one_letter_code
_entity_poly.pdbx_strand_id
1 'polypeptide(L)'
;MHYKIIEKISNIVNEGQSDINSIREDLENMYAGKEFSKIIDDYDESLNLMPSSKIPHYTFIFYLSLVVLFLDDLENIARYIKPKKSFRFLCKGASLFVGQKSIYLKYDAKLNDNYLKNKYEFIDRFEGEFVDHNNIMFYVIYLLKLIYYADRKSLIDIINEDNQNLFFLTTITDYEIKFTDEELIDFLNSNDELKINGALYRLTYDFNYAISQYAYDKNENNSKKVDEQIERLNKVFGKLDENKKVYLIVDFIFVEKYYPIFFFDILKESKKEFIIDNLKKQDLENLYKLINLKILIEQLKYEEVKKLFVDFLIIFIINDGNKFVWQEKCNDITDILKLMSDDLIVDLKKQLEIINSNLFISNFDRQIRYNKYLKDLDRYEIINYIIKLL
;
A
#
# COMPACT_ATOMS: atom_id res chain seq x y z
N MET A 1 -22.25 22.50 -29.18
CA MET A 1 -21.68 21.80 -28.00
C MET A 1 -21.93 22.61 -26.74
N HIS A 2 -22.48 21.95 -25.70
CA HIS A 2 -23.11 22.58 -24.53
C HIS A 2 -22.13 22.83 -23.37
N TYR A 3 -21.37 23.92 -23.48
CA TYR A 3 -20.48 24.45 -22.43
C TYR A 3 -21.09 24.39 -21.02
N LYS A 4 -22.41 24.65 -20.89
CA LYS A 4 -23.14 24.66 -19.61
C LYS A 4 -23.15 23.31 -18.87
N ILE A 5 -23.19 22.18 -19.57
CA ILE A 5 -23.23 20.85 -18.91
C ILE A 5 -21.81 20.42 -18.51
N ILE A 6 -20.82 20.71 -19.33
CA ILE A 6 -19.41 20.55 -18.98
C ILE A 6 -19.07 21.41 -17.75
N GLU A 7 -19.62 22.63 -17.68
CA GLU A 7 -19.51 23.50 -16.51
C GLU A 7 -20.24 22.94 -15.28
N LYS A 8 -21.46 22.38 -15.44
CA LYS A 8 -22.18 21.69 -14.35
C LYS A 8 -21.39 20.49 -13.80
N ILE A 9 -20.91 19.58 -14.65
CA ILE A 9 -20.09 18.43 -14.22
C ILE A 9 -18.81 18.93 -13.55
N SER A 10 -18.16 19.94 -14.14
CA SER A 10 -16.96 20.54 -13.56
C SER A 10 -17.23 21.11 -12.17
N ASN A 11 -18.39 21.73 -11.94
CA ASN A 11 -18.77 22.22 -10.62
C ASN A 11 -19.01 21.07 -9.64
N ILE A 12 -19.70 20.00 -10.04
CA ILE A 12 -19.89 18.80 -9.21
C ILE A 12 -18.55 18.19 -8.78
N VAL A 13 -17.64 18.03 -9.74
CA VAL A 13 -16.28 17.52 -9.49
C VAL A 13 -15.52 18.42 -8.51
N ASN A 14 -15.66 19.75 -8.62
CA ASN A 14 -14.94 20.72 -7.78
C ASN A 14 -15.56 20.93 -6.40
N GLU A 15 -16.89 20.85 -6.29
CA GLU A 15 -17.63 21.04 -5.06
C GLU A 15 -17.64 19.77 -4.20
N GLY A 16 -17.04 18.67 -4.68
CA GLY A 16 -17.04 17.38 -4.00
C GLY A 16 -18.44 16.79 -3.82
N GLN A 17 -19.44 17.26 -4.59
CA GLN A 17 -20.78 16.72 -4.54
C GLN A 17 -20.78 15.31 -5.15
N SER A 18 -21.28 14.36 -4.37
CA SER A 18 -21.02 12.93 -4.51
C SER A 18 -22.05 12.17 -5.34
N ASP A 19 -22.93 12.84 -6.10
CA ASP A 19 -24.02 12.16 -6.80
C ASP A 19 -24.06 12.50 -8.31
N ILE A 20 -23.34 11.72 -9.11
CA ILE A 20 -23.39 11.86 -10.56
C ILE A 20 -24.70 11.35 -11.17
N ASN A 21 -25.51 10.56 -10.46
CA ASN A 21 -26.81 10.14 -10.98
C ASN A 21 -27.76 11.33 -11.14
N SER A 22 -27.60 12.36 -10.30
CA SER A 22 -28.36 13.61 -10.40
C SER A 22 -28.22 14.34 -11.75
N ILE A 23 -27.17 14.03 -12.52
CA ILE A 23 -26.94 14.59 -13.86
C ILE A 23 -26.99 13.54 -14.98
N ARG A 24 -27.21 12.27 -14.67
CA ARG A 24 -27.22 11.20 -15.68
C ARG A 24 -28.35 11.37 -16.69
N GLU A 25 -29.56 11.69 -16.23
CA GLU A 25 -30.71 11.93 -17.10
C GLU A 25 -30.48 13.15 -18.02
N ASP A 26 -29.85 14.22 -17.49
CA ASP A 26 -29.41 15.39 -18.28
C ASP A 26 -28.44 14.97 -19.39
N LEU A 27 -27.52 14.04 -19.11
CA LEU A 27 -26.57 13.51 -20.07
C LEU A 27 -27.23 12.60 -21.13
N GLU A 28 -28.08 11.66 -20.72
CA GLU A 28 -28.82 10.76 -21.61
C GLU A 28 -29.69 11.56 -22.60
N ASN A 29 -30.41 12.56 -22.11
CA ASN A 29 -31.21 13.47 -22.93
C ASN A 29 -30.34 14.31 -23.89
N MET A 30 -29.19 14.80 -23.43
CA MET A 30 -28.28 15.62 -24.25
C MET A 30 -27.69 14.83 -25.42
N TYR A 31 -27.28 13.58 -25.19
CA TYR A 31 -26.72 12.75 -26.24
C TYR A 31 -27.79 12.03 -27.06
N ALA A 32 -29.06 12.08 -26.65
CA ALA A 32 -30.24 11.67 -27.40
C ALA A 32 -30.15 10.24 -27.98
N GLY A 33 -29.51 9.31 -27.25
CA GLY A 33 -29.30 7.94 -27.69
C GLY A 33 -28.35 7.79 -28.90
N LYS A 34 -27.54 8.81 -29.22
CA LYS A 34 -26.47 8.70 -30.23
C LYS A 34 -25.44 7.66 -29.79
N GLU A 35 -24.87 6.95 -30.76
CA GLU A 35 -23.70 6.10 -30.54
C GLU A 35 -22.51 6.94 -30.08
N PHE A 36 -21.67 6.36 -29.20
CA PHE A 36 -20.48 7.02 -28.66
C PHE A 36 -19.54 7.53 -29.77
N SER A 37 -19.45 6.80 -30.89
CA SER A 37 -18.60 7.12 -32.05
C SER A 37 -18.95 8.49 -32.62
N LYS A 38 -20.23 8.73 -32.90
CA LYS A 38 -20.75 9.99 -33.42
C LYS A 38 -20.60 11.13 -32.42
N ILE A 39 -20.80 10.86 -31.13
CA ILE A 39 -20.62 11.86 -30.06
C ILE A 39 -19.16 12.33 -30.01
N ILE A 40 -18.21 11.40 -30.13
CA ILE A 40 -16.77 11.69 -30.13
C ILE A 40 -16.37 12.45 -31.39
N ASP A 41 -16.90 12.09 -32.56
CA ASP A 41 -16.62 12.82 -33.81
C ASP A 41 -17.11 14.27 -33.76
N ASP A 42 -18.37 14.46 -33.34
CA ASP A 42 -18.95 15.79 -33.14
C ASP A 42 -18.07 16.62 -32.16
N TYR A 43 -17.48 15.96 -31.14
CA TYR A 43 -16.57 16.60 -30.19
C TYR A 43 -15.22 16.97 -30.82
N ASP A 44 -14.59 16.04 -31.53
CA ASP A 44 -13.28 16.24 -32.18
C ASP A 44 -13.31 17.39 -33.19
N GLU A 45 -14.37 17.49 -33.98
CA GLU A 45 -14.57 18.59 -34.93
C GLU A 45 -14.67 19.94 -34.22
N SER A 46 -15.30 19.96 -33.04
CA SER A 46 -15.51 21.18 -32.25
C SER A 46 -14.27 21.66 -31.50
N LEU A 47 -13.23 20.82 -31.35
CA LEU A 47 -12.01 21.16 -30.59
C LEU A 47 -11.33 22.44 -31.08
N ASN A 48 -11.36 22.70 -32.39
CA ASN A 48 -10.72 23.88 -32.98
C ASN A 48 -11.45 25.19 -32.65
N LEU A 49 -12.69 25.11 -32.14
CA LEU A 49 -13.51 26.25 -31.74
C LEU A 49 -13.34 26.60 -30.26
N MET A 50 -12.64 25.77 -29.49
CA MET A 50 -12.47 25.95 -28.05
C MET A 50 -11.22 26.77 -27.71
N PRO A 51 -11.23 27.53 -26.59
CA PRO A 51 -10.02 28.19 -26.08
C PRO A 51 -8.94 27.15 -25.74
N SER A 52 -7.77 27.25 -26.38
CA SER A 52 -6.70 26.24 -26.28
C SER A 52 -6.29 25.87 -24.85
N SER A 53 -6.31 26.84 -23.93
CA SER A 53 -5.99 26.65 -22.52
C SER A 53 -7.02 25.81 -21.75
N LYS A 54 -8.26 25.74 -22.22
CA LYS A 54 -9.36 25.01 -21.56
C LYS A 54 -9.65 23.66 -22.19
N ILE A 55 -9.09 23.37 -23.36
CA ILE A 55 -9.34 22.12 -24.09
C ILE A 55 -9.08 20.88 -23.21
N PRO A 56 -7.91 20.72 -22.54
CA PRO A 56 -7.66 19.53 -21.72
C PRO A 56 -8.70 19.30 -20.62
N HIS A 57 -9.12 20.38 -19.96
CA HIS A 57 -10.15 20.35 -18.91
C HIS A 57 -11.49 19.89 -19.46
N TYR A 58 -11.96 20.51 -20.54
CA TYR A 58 -13.24 20.14 -21.15
C TYR A 58 -13.21 18.75 -21.76
N THR A 59 -12.06 18.30 -22.27
CA THR A 59 -11.93 16.94 -22.80
C THR A 59 -11.99 15.90 -21.68
N PHE A 60 -11.34 16.15 -20.54
CA PHE A 60 -11.46 15.29 -19.37
C PHE A 60 -12.91 15.14 -18.91
N ILE A 61 -13.62 16.26 -18.72
CA ILE A 61 -15.02 16.27 -18.29
C ILE A 61 -15.95 15.61 -19.32
N PHE A 62 -15.70 15.85 -20.62
CA PHE A 62 -16.44 15.20 -21.69
C PHE A 62 -16.32 13.68 -21.63
N TYR A 63 -15.10 13.14 -21.53
CA TYR A 63 -14.93 11.70 -21.45
C TYR A 63 -15.41 11.12 -20.13
N LEU A 64 -15.30 11.85 -19.02
CA LEU A 64 -15.93 11.46 -17.76
C LEU A 64 -17.45 11.28 -17.95
N SER A 65 -18.10 12.20 -18.66
CA SER A 65 -19.53 12.07 -19.00
C SER A 65 -19.84 10.88 -19.90
N LEU A 66 -18.94 10.51 -20.81
CA LEU A 66 -19.09 9.31 -21.63
C LEU A 66 -18.95 8.04 -20.80
N VAL A 67 -17.98 7.99 -19.88
CA VAL A 67 -17.79 6.85 -18.96
C VAL A 67 -19.02 6.64 -18.07
N VAL A 68 -19.68 7.73 -17.63
CA VAL A 68 -20.93 7.66 -16.87
C VAL A 68 -22.06 6.97 -17.65
N LEU A 69 -22.14 7.23 -18.95
CA LEU A 69 -23.21 6.70 -19.81
C LEU A 69 -22.92 5.31 -20.37
N PHE A 70 -21.64 5.02 -20.64
CA PHE A 70 -21.21 3.86 -21.43
C PHE A 70 -20.15 3.03 -20.67
N LEU A 71 -20.37 2.83 -19.37
CA LEU A 71 -19.44 2.11 -18.49
C LEU A 71 -19.16 0.67 -18.97
N ASP A 72 -20.14 0.02 -19.58
CA ASP A 72 -20.01 -1.37 -20.07
C ASP A 72 -19.25 -1.47 -21.40
N ASP A 73 -18.95 -0.34 -22.07
CA ASP A 73 -18.42 -0.30 -23.44
C ASP A 73 -17.01 0.31 -23.55
N LEU A 74 -16.30 0.41 -22.42
CA LEU A 74 -15.03 1.15 -22.32
C LEU A 74 -13.96 0.67 -23.28
N GLU A 75 -13.84 -0.64 -23.53
CA GLU A 75 -12.86 -1.16 -24.48
C GLU A 75 -13.14 -0.72 -25.92
N ASN A 76 -14.40 -0.72 -26.36
CA ASN A 76 -14.75 -0.28 -27.71
C ASN A 76 -14.54 1.22 -27.86
N ILE A 77 -14.91 2.00 -26.85
CA ILE A 77 -14.62 3.44 -26.79
C ILE A 77 -13.10 3.66 -26.87
N ALA A 78 -12.31 2.94 -26.07
CA ALA A 78 -10.85 3.06 -26.03
C ALA A 78 -10.20 2.82 -27.40
N ARG A 79 -10.64 1.77 -28.12
CA ARG A 79 -10.17 1.49 -29.49
C ARG A 79 -10.55 2.61 -30.46
N TYR A 80 -11.74 3.19 -30.29
CA TYR A 80 -12.22 4.28 -31.15
C TYR A 80 -11.51 5.62 -30.93
N ILE A 81 -11.22 5.96 -29.67
CA ILE A 81 -10.63 7.26 -29.31
C ILE A 81 -9.13 7.33 -29.56
N LYS A 82 -8.41 6.19 -29.53
CA LYS A 82 -6.95 6.16 -29.64
C LYS A 82 -6.37 7.01 -30.80
N PRO A 83 -6.92 6.96 -32.04
CA PRO A 83 -6.43 7.80 -33.15
C PRO A 83 -6.95 9.25 -33.14
N LYS A 84 -7.87 9.60 -32.23
CA LYS A 84 -8.56 10.90 -32.20
C LYS A 84 -7.70 12.00 -31.58
N LYS A 85 -7.92 13.24 -32.00
CA LYS A 85 -7.18 14.40 -31.50
C LYS A 85 -7.51 14.67 -30.03
N SER A 86 -8.76 14.44 -29.64
CA SER A 86 -9.23 14.56 -28.26
C SER A 86 -8.50 13.63 -27.29
N PHE A 87 -8.07 12.44 -27.69
CA PHE A 87 -7.40 11.50 -26.78
C PHE A 87 -6.13 12.12 -26.15
N ARG A 88 -5.32 12.82 -26.94
CA ARG A 88 -4.15 13.55 -26.41
C ARG A 88 -4.56 14.61 -25.37
N PHE A 89 -5.70 15.27 -25.57
CA PHE A 89 -6.21 16.26 -24.62
C PHE A 89 -6.84 15.62 -23.38
N LEU A 90 -7.45 14.45 -23.52
CA LEU A 90 -7.89 13.62 -22.40
C LEU A 90 -6.71 13.29 -21.49
N CYS A 91 -5.63 12.73 -22.03
CA CYS A 91 -4.45 12.38 -21.21
C CYS A 91 -3.89 13.59 -20.48
N LYS A 92 -3.80 14.75 -21.16
CA LYS A 92 -3.38 16.01 -20.52
C LYS A 92 -4.35 16.46 -19.43
N GLY A 93 -5.65 16.36 -19.66
CA GLY A 93 -6.67 16.73 -18.68
C GLY A 93 -6.62 15.83 -17.45
N ALA A 94 -6.44 14.52 -17.65
CA ALA A 94 -6.27 13.55 -16.58
C ALA A 94 -4.99 13.80 -15.77
N SER A 95 -3.85 14.08 -16.41
CA SER A 95 -2.60 14.48 -15.72
C SER A 95 -2.79 15.78 -14.91
N LEU A 96 -3.51 16.76 -15.44
CA LEU A 96 -3.82 17.99 -14.70
C LEU A 96 -4.73 17.74 -13.49
N PHE A 97 -5.70 16.83 -13.61
CA PHE A 97 -6.60 16.40 -12.54
C PHE A 97 -5.82 15.68 -11.44
N VAL A 98 -5.17 14.57 -11.80
CA VAL A 98 -4.45 13.66 -10.91
C VAL A 98 -3.26 14.38 -10.24
N GLY A 99 -2.53 15.20 -10.98
CA GLY A 99 -1.43 15.99 -10.43
C GLY A 99 -1.83 17.27 -9.69
N GLN A 100 -3.13 17.59 -9.59
CA GLN A 100 -3.67 18.80 -8.95
C GLN A 100 -3.16 20.14 -9.50
N LYS A 101 -2.74 20.13 -10.77
CA LYS A 101 -2.13 21.29 -11.44
C LYS A 101 -3.19 22.28 -11.96
N SER A 102 -4.45 21.86 -12.09
CA SER A 102 -5.54 22.72 -12.57
C SER A 102 -6.13 23.56 -11.43
N ILE A 103 -6.33 24.87 -11.64
CA ILE A 103 -7.06 25.72 -10.69
C ILE A 103 -8.57 25.45 -10.66
N TYR A 104 -9.09 24.75 -11.66
CA TYR A 104 -10.52 24.49 -11.87
C TYR A 104 -10.89 23.01 -11.74
N LEU A 105 -9.95 22.15 -11.39
CA LEU A 105 -10.15 20.72 -11.41
C LEU A 105 -9.18 20.07 -10.44
N LYS A 106 -9.64 19.88 -9.21
CA LYS A 106 -8.84 19.30 -8.13
C LYS A 106 -9.71 18.34 -7.34
N TYR A 107 -9.05 17.35 -6.76
CA TYR A 107 -9.59 16.54 -5.69
C TYR A 107 -8.68 16.72 -4.48
N ASP A 108 -9.23 16.51 -3.28
CA ASP A 108 -8.43 16.41 -2.05
C ASP A 108 -8.76 15.08 -1.36
N ALA A 109 -7.93 14.09 -1.62
CA ALA A 109 -7.89 12.81 -0.95
C ALA A 109 -6.75 12.80 0.06
N LYS A 110 -7.08 12.52 1.31
CA LYS A 110 -6.10 12.29 2.38
C LYS A 110 -6.14 10.82 2.75
N LEU A 111 -5.10 10.10 2.34
CA LEU A 111 -4.87 8.74 2.79
C LEU A 111 -4.50 8.78 4.28
N ASN A 112 -5.06 7.87 5.07
CA ASN A 112 -4.71 7.73 6.49
C ASN A 112 -3.53 6.75 6.65
N ASP A 113 -2.53 6.89 5.80
CA ASP A 113 -1.38 5.99 5.72
C ASP A 113 -0.41 6.16 6.89
N ASN A 114 -0.48 7.27 7.61
CA ASN A 114 0.34 7.54 8.81
C ASN A 114 -0.06 6.69 10.03
N TYR A 115 -1.21 6.02 10.00
CA TYR A 115 -1.61 5.10 11.07
C TYR A 115 -0.73 3.83 11.11
N LEU A 116 -0.09 3.48 10.00
CA LEU A 116 0.80 2.33 9.89
C LEU A 116 2.21 2.81 9.53
N LYS A 117 3.20 2.42 10.33
CA LYS A 117 4.61 2.77 10.08
C LYS A 117 5.14 2.08 8.81
N ASN A 118 4.78 0.81 8.61
CA ASN A 118 5.10 0.05 7.41
C ASN A 118 4.06 0.36 6.32
N LYS A 119 4.51 0.92 5.19
CA LYS A 119 3.61 1.33 4.10
C LYS A 119 3.13 0.15 3.26
N TYR A 120 3.90 -0.93 3.15
CA TYR A 120 3.42 -2.18 2.55
C TYR A 120 2.19 -2.69 3.31
N GLU A 121 2.21 -2.65 4.66
CA GLU A 121 1.05 -3.05 5.47
C GLU A 121 -0.18 -2.18 5.21
N PHE A 122 0.01 -0.87 4.98
CA PHE A 122 -1.09 0.01 4.62
C PHE A 122 -1.71 -0.38 3.28
N ILE A 123 -0.88 -0.73 2.29
CA ILE A 123 -1.32 -1.09 0.94
C ILE A 123 -1.99 -2.47 0.92
N ASP A 124 -1.47 -3.44 1.67
CA ASP A 124 -2.09 -4.77 1.81
C ASP A 124 -3.52 -4.68 2.37
N ARG A 125 -3.79 -3.67 3.20
CA ARG A 125 -5.13 -3.37 3.75
C ARG A 125 -5.92 -2.34 2.95
N PHE A 126 -5.34 -1.81 1.87
CA PHE A 126 -5.99 -0.80 1.06
C PHE A 126 -7.06 -1.46 0.19
N GLU A 127 -8.30 -1.40 0.67
CA GLU A 127 -9.48 -1.72 -0.12
C GLU A 127 -9.71 -0.57 -1.10
N GLY A 128 -8.99 -0.60 -2.23
CA GLY A 128 -9.06 0.42 -3.29
C GLY A 128 -10.40 0.52 -4.03
N GLU A 129 -11.44 -0.14 -3.52
CA GLU A 129 -12.77 -0.16 -4.11
C GLU A 129 -13.62 0.98 -3.55
N PHE A 130 -14.00 1.91 -4.42
CA PHE A 130 -15.04 2.88 -4.12
C PHE A 130 -16.39 2.17 -4.15
N VAL A 131 -16.89 1.78 -2.98
CA VAL A 131 -18.18 1.09 -2.81
C VAL A 131 -19.36 1.96 -3.26
N ASP A 132 -19.21 3.29 -3.21
CA ASP A 132 -20.23 4.23 -3.65
C ASP A 132 -20.14 4.48 -5.16
N HIS A 133 -20.91 3.72 -5.94
CA HIS A 133 -21.06 3.88 -7.38
C HIS A 133 -21.59 5.26 -7.81
N ASN A 134 -22.12 6.07 -6.88
CA ASN A 134 -22.61 7.41 -7.20
C ASN A 134 -21.48 8.45 -7.10
N ASN A 135 -20.38 8.08 -6.44
CA ASN A 135 -19.24 8.95 -6.23
C ASN A 135 -18.49 9.20 -7.55
N ILE A 136 -18.23 10.46 -7.87
CA ILE A 136 -17.51 10.86 -9.07
C ILE A 136 -16.13 10.19 -9.21
N MET A 137 -15.46 9.92 -8.10
CA MET A 137 -14.13 9.28 -8.09
C MET A 137 -14.17 7.86 -8.67
N PHE A 138 -15.29 7.15 -8.49
CA PHE A 138 -15.54 5.86 -9.13
C PHE A 138 -15.40 5.98 -10.66
N TYR A 139 -16.07 6.95 -11.28
CA TYR A 139 -16.01 7.16 -12.73
C TYR A 139 -14.66 7.69 -13.21
N VAL A 140 -13.91 8.42 -12.37
CA VAL A 140 -12.53 8.80 -12.70
C VAL A 140 -11.64 7.57 -12.84
N ILE A 141 -11.80 6.55 -12.00
CA ILE A 141 -11.03 5.28 -12.13
C ILE A 141 -11.35 4.59 -13.45
N TYR A 142 -12.62 4.51 -13.83
CA TYR A 142 -12.99 3.93 -15.13
C TYR A 142 -12.53 4.76 -16.32
N LEU A 143 -12.41 6.08 -16.16
CA LEU A 143 -11.77 6.94 -17.15
C LEU A 143 -10.28 6.62 -17.28
N LEU A 144 -9.58 6.35 -16.18
CA LEU A 144 -8.19 5.87 -16.20
C LEU A 144 -8.08 4.48 -16.85
N LYS A 145 -9.03 3.56 -16.60
CA LYS A 145 -9.10 2.26 -17.31
C LYS A 145 -9.29 2.43 -18.81
N LEU A 146 -10.16 3.35 -19.23
CA LEU A 146 -10.34 3.68 -20.64
C LEU A 146 -9.05 4.22 -21.26
N ILE A 147 -8.29 5.06 -20.55
CA ILE A 147 -6.97 5.52 -21.00
C ILE A 147 -6.00 4.33 -21.11
N TYR A 148 -5.99 3.41 -20.14
CA TYR A 148 -5.17 2.20 -20.19
C TYR A 148 -5.46 1.32 -21.41
N TYR A 149 -6.73 1.04 -21.69
CA TYR A 149 -7.12 0.24 -22.85
C TYR A 149 -6.75 0.92 -24.18
N ALA A 150 -6.76 2.25 -24.23
CA ALA A 150 -6.36 3.01 -25.41
C ALA A 150 -4.83 3.05 -25.57
N ASP A 151 -4.12 3.47 -24.52
CA ASP A 151 -2.67 3.57 -24.45
C ASP A 151 -2.17 3.43 -23.01
N ARG A 152 -1.68 2.23 -22.69
CA ARG A 152 -1.08 1.88 -21.40
C ARG A 152 -0.03 2.88 -20.93
N LYS A 153 0.86 3.33 -21.82
CA LYS A 153 1.93 4.26 -21.44
C LYS A 153 1.37 5.59 -20.92
N SER A 154 0.33 6.11 -21.59
CA SER A 154 -0.37 7.31 -21.12
C SER A 154 -0.93 7.15 -19.71
N LEU A 155 -1.50 5.98 -19.35
CA LEU A 155 -1.93 5.73 -17.98
C LEU A 155 -0.76 5.83 -17.00
N ILE A 156 0.34 5.12 -17.28
CA ILE A 156 1.54 5.10 -16.41
C ILE A 156 2.06 6.51 -16.18
N ASP A 157 2.18 7.31 -17.24
CA ASP A 157 2.63 8.70 -17.15
C ASP A 157 1.68 9.54 -16.25
N ILE A 158 0.35 9.32 -16.34
CA ILE A 158 -0.64 10.03 -15.53
C ILE A 158 -0.58 9.65 -14.05
N ILE A 159 -0.58 8.36 -13.72
CA ILE A 159 -0.56 7.91 -12.32
C ILE A 159 0.78 8.21 -11.64
N ASN A 160 1.86 8.31 -12.42
CA ASN A 160 3.14 8.77 -11.89
C ASN A 160 3.12 10.25 -11.45
N GLU A 161 2.23 11.05 -12.02
CA GLU A 161 2.00 12.43 -11.59
C GLU A 161 1.02 12.57 -10.40
N ASP A 162 0.42 11.48 -9.92
CA ASP A 162 -0.44 11.50 -8.74
C ASP A 162 0.39 11.86 -7.50
N ASN A 163 0.10 13.03 -6.92
CA ASN A 163 0.80 13.52 -5.73
C ASN A 163 0.10 13.11 -4.42
N GLN A 164 -1.15 12.65 -4.49
CA GLN A 164 -1.90 12.16 -3.32
C GLN A 164 -1.98 10.65 -3.27
N ASN A 165 -1.42 9.96 -4.26
CA ASN A 165 -1.33 8.51 -4.39
C ASN A 165 -2.67 7.75 -4.43
N LEU A 166 -3.82 8.43 -4.38
CA LEU A 166 -5.12 7.78 -4.41
C LEU A 166 -5.33 6.98 -5.70
N PHE A 167 -5.18 7.63 -6.85
CA PHE A 167 -5.38 6.99 -8.14
C PHE A 167 -4.25 6.04 -8.47
N PHE A 168 -3.02 6.35 -8.08
CA PHE A 168 -1.92 5.41 -8.16
C PHE A 168 -2.27 4.11 -7.42
N LEU A 169 -2.65 4.18 -6.13
CA LEU A 169 -2.95 3.01 -5.32
C LEU A 169 -4.15 2.25 -5.86
N THR A 170 -5.26 2.92 -6.16
CA THR A 170 -6.43 2.24 -6.74
C THR A 170 -6.08 1.54 -8.06
N THR A 171 -5.22 2.14 -8.89
CA THR A 171 -4.78 1.53 -10.16
C THR A 171 -3.83 0.36 -9.95
N ILE A 172 -2.86 0.48 -9.04
CA ILE A 172 -1.81 -0.54 -8.83
C ILE A 172 -2.35 -1.78 -8.11
N THR A 173 -3.41 -1.63 -7.30
CA THR A 173 -4.11 -2.74 -6.64
C THR A 173 -5.20 -3.36 -7.50
N ASP A 174 -5.58 -2.75 -8.62
CA ASP A 174 -6.60 -3.29 -9.52
C ASP A 174 -6.06 -4.46 -10.36
N TYR A 175 -6.72 -5.61 -10.26
CA TYR A 175 -6.33 -6.83 -10.97
C TYR A 175 -6.54 -6.76 -12.49
N GLU A 176 -7.48 -5.94 -12.96
CA GLU A 176 -7.76 -5.77 -14.39
C GLU A 176 -6.64 -4.99 -15.10
N ILE A 177 -5.93 -4.13 -14.37
CA ILE A 177 -4.81 -3.35 -14.88
C ILE A 177 -3.51 -4.15 -14.70
N LYS A 178 -2.90 -4.53 -15.82
CA LYS A 178 -1.66 -5.31 -15.83
C LYS A 178 -0.46 -4.38 -15.95
N PHE A 179 0.57 -4.66 -15.15
CA PHE A 179 1.85 -3.96 -15.17
C PHE A 179 2.96 -4.91 -15.63
N THR A 180 3.94 -4.37 -16.34
CA THR A 180 5.15 -5.09 -16.76
C THR A 180 6.17 -4.90 -15.67
N ASP A 181 7.15 -5.80 -15.63
CA ASP A 181 8.23 -5.66 -14.65
C ASP A 181 8.99 -4.34 -14.84
N GLU A 182 9.22 -3.91 -16.08
CA GLU A 182 9.83 -2.61 -16.40
C GLU A 182 9.06 -1.42 -15.82
N GLU A 183 7.73 -1.40 -15.97
CA GLU A 183 6.91 -0.32 -15.39
C GLU A 183 6.91 -0.36 -13.86
N LEU A 184 6.90 -1.55 -13.26
CA LEU A 184 7.00 -1.70 -11.80
C LEU A 184 8.37 -1.23 -11.28
N ILE A 185 9.45 -1.51 -12.03
CA ILE A 185 10.81 -1.06 -11.69
C ILE A 185 10.89 0.46 -11.64
N ASP A 186 10.21 1.18 -12.54
CA ASP A 186 10.18 2.65 -12.51
C ASP A 186 9.55 3.16 -11.19
N PHE A 187 8.46 2.54 -10.73
CA PHE A 187 7.83 2.89 -9.46
C PHE A 187 8.65 2.44 -8.23
N LEU A 188 9.28 1.27 -8.28
CA LEU A 188 10.17 0.77 -7.22
C LEU A 188 11.37 1.71 -7.01
N ASN A 189 11.85 2.35 -8.07
CA ASN A 189 12.93 3.35 -8.02
C ASN A 189 12.46 4.78 -7.73
N SER A 190 11.17 5.00 -7.55
CA SER A 190 10.66 6.32 -7.16
C SER A 190 11.13 6.72 -5.75
N ASN A 191 10.98 8.00 -5.39
CA ASN A 191 11.25 8.51 -4.04
C ASN A 191 9.98 8.56 -3.16
N ASP A 192 8.83 8.16 -3.70
CA ASP A 192 7.55 8.17 -2.99
C ASP A 192 7.30 6.80 -2.34
N GLU A 193 7.16 6.80 -1.02
CA GLU A 193 7.05 5.58 -0.22
C GLU A 193 5.83 4.73 -0.57
N LEU A 194 4.69 5.37 -0.90
CA LEU A 194 3.47 4.66 -1.31
C LEU A 194 3.63 4.09 -2.72
N LYS A 195 4.31 4.80 -3.63
CA LYS A 195 4.58 4.26 -4.97
C LYS A 195 5.51 3.07 -4.95
N ILE A 196 6.58 3.15 -4.17
CA ILE A 196 7.53 2.06 -3.98
C ILE A 196 6.82 0.81 -3.45
N ASN A 197 6.07 0.94 -2.36
CA ASN A 197 5.39 -0.20 -1.74
C ASN A 197 4.20 -0.71 -2.55
N GLY A 198 3.50 0.18 -3.28
CA GLY A 198 2.40 -0.23 -4.17
C GLY A 198 2.90 -1.07 -5.32
N ALA A 199 4.05 -0.69 -5.88
CA ALA A 199 4.74 -1.49 -6.89
C ALA A 199 5.25 -2.83 -6.33
N LEU A 200 5.77 -2.84 -5.09
CA LEU A 200 6.14 -4.09 -4.41
C LEU A 200 4.93 -5.01 -4.25
N TYR A 201 3.81 -4.51 -3.70
CA TYR A 201 2.57 -5.27 -3.52
C TYR A 201 2.10 -5.90 -4.83
N ARG A 202 2.07 -5.12 -5.92
CA ARG A 202 1.68 -5.64 -7.23
C ARG A 202 2.68 -6.66 -7.78
N LEU A 203 3.98 -6.43 -7.56
CA LEU A 203 5.05 -7.33 -7.99
C LEU A 203 4.96 -8.69 -7.27
N THR A 204 4.66 -8.70 -5.97
CA THR A 204 4.62 -9.90 -5.13
C THR A 204 3.27 -10.61 -5.15
N TYR A 205 2.22 -9.97 -5.67
CA TYR A 205 0.86 -10.53 -5.72
C TYR A 205 0.81 -11.95 -6.29
N ASP A 206 1.42 -12.17 -7.46
CA ASP A 206 1.40 -13.48 -8.13
C ASP A 206 2.18 -14.54 -7.35
N PHE A 207 3.27 -14.13 -6.67
CA PHE A 207 4.02 -15.01 -5.77
C PHE A 207 3.17 -15.41 -4.57
N ASN A 208 2.53 -14.45 -3.90
CA ASN A 208 1.67 -14.68 -2.74
C ASN A 208 0.50 -15.61 -3.09
N TYR A 209 -0.09 -15.44 -4.27
CA TYR A 209 -1.12 -16.33 -4.78
C TYR A 209 -0.57 -17.74 -5.03
N ALA A 210 0.54 -17.87 -5.75
CA ALA A 210 1.15 -19.17 -6.08
C ALA A 210 1.60 -19.95 -4.82
N ILE A 211 2.23 -19.28 -3.86
CA ILE A 211 2.71 -19.94 -2.63
C ILE A 211 1.55 -20.36 -1.74
N SER A 212 0.46 -19.60 -1.71
CA SER A 212 -0.77 -19.98 -1.00
C SER A 212 -1.42 -21.22 -1.63
N GLN A 213 -1.47 -21.30 -2.96
CA GLN A 213 -1.93 -22.51 -3.66
C GLN A 213 -1.05 -23.72 -3.37
N TYR A 214 0.27 -23.56 -3.38
CA TYR A 214 1.21 -24.64 -3.06
C TYR A 214 1.10 -25.09 -1.59
N ALA A 215 0.93 -24.16 -0.66
CA ALA A 215 0.75 -24.47 0.76
C ALA A 215 -0.52 -25.30 1.01
N TYR A 216 -1.58 -25.07 0.22
CA TYR A 216 -2.82 -25.83 0.26
C TYR A 216 -2.70 -27.19 -0.46
N ASP A 217 -2.11 -27.21 -1.66
CA ASP A 217 -1.93 -28.40 -2.49
C ASP A 217 -0.50 -28.50 -3.03
N LYS A 218 0.29 -29.36 -2.39
CA LYS A 218 1.73 -29.54 -2.60
C LYS A 218 2.05 -30.39 -3.84
N ASN A 219 1.46 -30.04 -4.97
CA ASN A 219 1.70 -30.71 -6.24
C ASN A 219 2.85 -30.05 -7.04
N GLU A 220 3.37 -30.77 -8.04
CA GLU A 220 4.52 -30.33 -8.86
C GLU A 220 4.19 -29.06 -9.68
N ASN A 221 2.97 -28.93 -10.17
CA ASN A 221 2.56 -27.76 -10.96
C ASN A 221 2.55 -26.48 -10.11
N ASN A 222 2.06 -26.55 -8.88
CA ASN A 222 2.06 -25.43 -7.95
C ASN A 222 3.49 -25.06 -7.53
N SER A 223 4.37 -26.05 -7.32
CA SER A 223 5.79 -25.80 -7.06
C SER A 223 6.44 -25.02 -8.21
N LYS A 224 6.22 -25.46 -9.46
CA LYS A 224 6.77 -24.79 -10.65
C LYS A 224 6.32 -23.33 -10.75
N LYS A 225 5.04 -23.05 -10.49
CA LYS A 225 4.53 -21.67 -10.48
C LYS A 225 5.24 -20.81 -9.44
N VAL A 226 5.47 -21.35 -8.23
CA VAL A 226 6.23 -20.65 -7.18
C VAL A 226 7.65 -20.36 -7.65
N ASP A 227 8.35 -21.35 -8.20
CA ASP A 227 9.72 -21.21 -8.70
C ASP A 227 9.82 -20.14 -9.81
N GLU A 228 8.88 -20.15 -10.76
CA GLU A 228 8.78 -19.13 -11.82
C GLU A 228 8.63 -17.71 -11.25
N GLN A 229 7.78 -17.53 -10.23
CA GLN A 229 7.61 -16.23 -9.59
C GLN A 229 8.87 -15.84 -8.78
N ILE A 230 9.52 -16.78 -8.10
CA ILE A 230 10.78 -16.52 -7.38
C ILE A 230 11.86 -16.04 -8.36
N GLU A 231 12.02 -16.70 -9.50
CA GLU A 231 12.98 -16.28 -10.53
C GLU A 231 12.70 -14.89 -11.07
N ARG A 232 11.41 -14.59 -11.33
CA ARG A 232 10.96 -13.26 -11.76
C ARG A 232 11.30 -12.19 -10.71
N LEU A 233 10.94 -12.41 -9.45
CA LEU A 233 11.23 -11.50 -8.35
C LEU A 233 12.74 -11.25 -8.25
N ASN A 234 13.56 -12.31 -8.29
CA ASN A 234 15.02 -12.18 -8.20
C ASN A 234 15.59 -11.30 -9.33
N LYS A 235 15.09 -11.46 -10.57
CA LYS A 235 15.50 -10.61 -11.71
C LYS A 235 15.14 -9.13 -11.49
N VAL A 236 13.94 -8.86 -10.98
CA VAL A 236 13.49 -7.48 -10.70
C VAL A 236 14.30 -6.86 -9.58
N PHE A 237 14.44 -7.57 -8.45
CA PHE A 237 15.28 -7.12 -7.34
C PHE A 237 16.71 -6.87 -7.79
N GLY A 238 17.27 -7.69 -8.68
CA GLY A 238 18.61 -7.49 -9.26
C GLY A 238 18.86 -6.11 -9.89
N LYS A 239 17.81 -5.40 -10.33
CA LYS A 239 17.89 -4.06 -10.94
C LYS A 239 17.76 -2.90 -9.94
N LEU A 240 17.50 -3.18 -8.66
CA LEU A 240 17.35 -2.17 -7.60
C LEU A 240 18.69 -1.93 -6.88
N ASP A 241 18.84 -0.72 -6.33
CA ASP A 241 19.96 -0.42 -5.43
C ASP A 241 19.85 -1.20 -4.12
N GLU A 242 20.98 -1.39 -3.45
CA GLU A 242 21.10 -2.18 -2.22
C GLU A 242 20.16 -1.70 -1.11
N ASN A 243 20.09 -0.40 -0.85
CA ASN A 243 19.28 0.13 0.24
C ASN A 243 17.79 -0.07 -0.04
N LYS A 244 17.36 0.14 -1.29
CA LYS A 244 15.98 -0.12 -1.72
C LYS A 244 15.61 -1.61 -1.57
N LYS A 245 16.51 -2.52 -1.95
CA LYS A 245 16.29 -3.97 -1.75
C LYS A 245 16.04 -4.29 -0.28
N VAL A 246 16.92 -3.83 0.60
CA VAL A 246 16.81 -4.06 2.05
C VAL A 246 15.50 -3.50 2.60
N TYR A 247 15.16 -2.26 2.25
CA TYR A 247 13.92 -1.61 2.65
C TYR A 247 12.68 -2.43 2.28
N LEU A 248 12.56 -2.79 0.99
CA LEU A 248 11.43 -3.56 0.48
C LEU A 248 11.32 -4.97 1.09
N ILE A 249 12.45 -5.66 1.25
CA ILE A 249 12.48 -7.00 1.84
C ILE A 249 12.03 -6.95 3.31
N VAL A 250 12.53 -5.96 4.07
CA VAL A 250 12.14 -5.79 5.48
C VAL A 250 10.65 -5.49 5.59
N ASP A 251 10.12 -4.56 4.78
CA ASP A 251 8.70 -4.22 4.80
C ASP A 251 7.82 -5.44 4.49
N PHE A 252 8.20 -6.23 3.48
CA PHE A 252 7.50 -7.45 3.09
C PHE A 252 7.50 -8.52 4.19
N ILE A 253 8.66 -8.85 4.77
CA ILE A 253 8.79 -9.90 5.80
C ILE A 253 7.99 -9.58 7.06
N PHE A 254 7.78 -8.30 7.37
CA PHE A 254 7.00 -7.87 8.53
C PHE A 254 5.48 -8.02 8.38
N VAL A 255 5.00 -8.21 7.16
CA VAL A 255 3.58 -8.30 6.82
C VAL A 255 3.22 -9.71 6.39
N GLU A 256 4.08 -10.32 5.57
CA GLU A 256 3.78 -11.55 4.85
C GLU A 256 4.25 -12.80 5.56
N LYS A 257 3.44 -13.86 5.46
CA LYS A 257 3.74 -15.15 6.08
C LYS A 257 4.80 -15.95 5.31
N TYR A 258 4.81 -15.82 3.99
CA TYR A 258 5.68 -16.56 3.09
C TYR A 258 6.58 -15.60 2.34
N TYR A 259 7.86 -15.93 2.21
CA TYR A 259 8.85 -15.08 1.55
C TYR A 259 9.87 -15.95 0.79
N PRO A 260 10.39 -15.47 -0.36
CA PRO A 260 11.43 -16.17 -1.10
C PRO A 260 12.74 -16.28 -0.32
N ILE A 261 13.41 -17.43 -0.39
CA ILE A 261 14.67 -17.67 0.35
C ILE A 261 15.77 -16.66 -0.07
N PHE A 262 15.81 -16.28 -1.36
CA PHE A 262 16.83 -15.35 -1.86
C PHE A 262 16.76 -13.96 -1.21
N PHE A 263 15.66 -13.59 -0.57
CA PHE A 263 15.58 -12.37 0.24
C PHE A 263 16.65 -12.38 1.34
N PHE A 264 16.85 -13.52 2.00
CA PHE A 264 17.88 -13.63 3.04
C PHE A 264 19.29 -13.62 2.47
N ASP A 265 19.49 -14.10 1.24
CA ASP A 265 20.78 -14.03 0.58
C ASP A 265 21.14 -12.56 0.28
N ILE A 266 20.18 -11.79 -0.26
CA ILE A 266 20.33 -10.34 -0.46
C ILE A 266 20.64 -9.64 0.87
N LEU A 267 19.90 -9.94 1.94
CA LEU A 267 20.13 -9.32 3.25
C LEU A 267 21.52 -9.68 3.81
N LYS A 268 22.00 -10.92 3.66
CA LYS A 268 23.33 -11.34 4.14
C LYS A 268 24.47 -10.66 3.37
N GLU A 269 24.27 -10.37 2.10
CA GLU A 269 25.23 -9.65 1.25
C GLU A 269 25.20 -8.14 1.47
N SER A 270 24.11 -7.63 2.06
CA SER A 270 23.91 -6.20 2.29
C SER A 270 24.64 -5.69 3.54
N LYS A 271 24.91 -4.39 3.58
CA LYS A 271 25.43 -3.73 4.78
C LYS A 271 24.45 -3.86 5.94
N LYS A 272 24.97 -4.37 7.05
CA LYS A 272 24.23 -4.62 8.28
C LYS A 272 23.54 -3.36 8.81
N GLU A 273 24.18 -2.20 8.70
CA GLU A 273 23.63 -0.93 9.13
C GLU A 273 22.31 -0.61 8.42
N PHE A 274 22.22 -0.87 7.11
CA PHE A 274 20.99 -0.65 6.35
C PHE A 274 19.85 -1.54 6.84
N ILE A 275 20.15 -2.77 7.23
CA ILE A 275 19.14 -3.70 7.75
C ILE A 275 18.63 -3.19 9.09
N ILE A 276 19.53 -2.85 10.02
CA ILE A 276 19.15 -2.34 11.35
C ILE A 276 18.35 -1.04 11.24
N ASP A 277 18.75 -0.12 10.36
CA ASP A 277 18.05 1.14 10.15
C ASP A 277 16.64 0.94 9.59
N ASN A 278 16.46 0.00 8.66
CA ASN A 278 15.12 -0.31 8.14
C ASN A 278 14.26 -1.09 9.15
N LEU A 279 14.84 -1.95 10.00
CA LEU A 279 14.11 -2.61 11.08
C LEU A 279 13.59 -1.61 12.12
N LYS A 280 14.36 -0.57 12.45
CA LYS A 280 13.93 0.49 13.38
C LYS A 280 12.75 1.33 12.87
N LYS A 281 12.48 1.32 11.56
CA LYS A 281 11.30 1.98 10.98
C LYS A 281 10.01 1.18 11.19
N GLN A 282 10.12 -0.10 11.52
CA GLN A 282 8.97 -0.97 11.78
C GLN A 282 8.34 -0.66 13.15
N ASP A 283 7.11 -1.11 13.35
CA ASP A 283 6.38 -0.92 14.62
C ASP A 283 6.78 -1.92 15.71
N LEU A 284 8.04 -1.89 16.12
CA LEU A 284 8.62 -2.86 17.06
C LEU A 284 8.12 -2.72 18.51
N GLU A 285 7.45 -1.62 18.86
CA GLU A 285 6.80 -1.46 20.17
C GLU A 285 5.56 -2.37 20.31
N ASN A 286 4.97 -2.77 19.18
CA ASN A 286 3.89 -3.73 19.14
C ASN A 286 4.42 -5.17 19.19
N LEU A 287 4.10 -5.90 20.27
CA LEU A 287 4.59 -7.27 20.46
C LEU A 287 4.24 -8.21 19.31
N TYR A 288 3.07 -8.03 18.67
CA TYR A 288 2.64 -8.81 17.51
C TYR A 288 3.56 -8.64 16.31
N LYS A 289 4.21 -7.47 16.19
CA LYS A 289 5.16 -7.15 15.12
C LYS A 289 6.59 -7.47 15.53
N LEU A 290 6.92 -7.30 16.81
CA LEU A 290 8.25 -7.59 17.35
C LEU A 290 8.66 -9.05 17.13
N ILE A 291 7.74 -10.00 17.27
CA ILE A 291 8.01 -11.43 17.05
C ILE A 291 8.43 -11.75 15.61
N ASN A 292 8.12 -10.89 14.63
CA ASN A 292 8.54 -11.08 13.24
C ASN A 292 10.06 -10.93 13.07
N LEU A 293 10.78 -10.40 14.07
CA LEU A 293 12.24 -10.45 14.11
C LEU A 293 12.80 -11.88 14.22
N LYS A 294 12.01 -12.87 14.66
CA LYS A 294 12.48 -14.26 14.82
C LYS A 294 13.20 -14.79 13.59
N ILE A 295 12.56 -14.68 12.43
CA ILE A 295 13.14 -15.22 11.19
C ILE A 295 14.45 -14.51 10.82
N LEU A 296 14.53 -13.20 11.04
CA LEU A 296 15.75 -12.43 10.76
C LEU A 296 16.88 -12.82 11.73
N ILE A 297 16.57 -13.08 13.00
CA ILE A 297 17.53 -13.59 13.98
C ILE A 297 18.06 -14.97 13.54
N GLU A 298 17.18 -15.87 13.15
CA GLU A 298 17.53 -17.23 12.72
C GLU A 298 18.40 -17.23 11.45
N GLN A 299 18.01 -16.43 10.45
CA GLN A 299 18.64 -16.44 9.13
C GLN A 299 19.92 -15.60 9.07
N LEU A 300 19.93 -14.41 9.69
CA LEU A 300 21.08 -13.49 9.62
C LEU A 300 22.10 -13.75 10.74
N LYS A 301 21.63 -14.21 11.91
CA LYS A 301 22.47 -14.44 13.11
C LYS A 301 23.25 -13.20 13.57
N TYR A 302 22.72 -12.01 13.28
CA TYR A 302 23.31 -10.74 13.68
C TYR A 302 22.93 -10.40 15.12
N GLU A 303 23.93 -10.12 15.95
CA GLU A 303 23.73 -9.81 17.37
C GLU A 303 22.93 -8.52 17.58
N GLU A 304 23.02 -7.58 16.66
CA GLU A 304 22.34 -6.30 16.70
C GLU A 304 20.84 -6.44 16.44
N VAL A 305 20.41 -7.43 15.66
CA VAL A 305 18.98 -7.76 15.49
C VAL A 305 18.44 -8.38 16.78
N LYS A 306 19.22 -9.24 17.43
CA LYS A 306 18.87 -9.80 18.75
C LYS A 306 18.79 -8.72 19.83
N LYS A 307 19.76 -7.81 19.86
CA LYS A 307 19.76 -6.66 20.76
C LYS A 307 18.54 -5.78 20.52
N LEU A 308 18.20 -5.50 19.26
CA LEU A 308 17.00 -4.76 18.91
C LEU A 308 15.73 -5.43 19.47
N PHE A 309 15.63 -6.76 19.35
CA PHE A 309 14.53 -7.50 19.95
C PHE A 309 14.45 -7.32 21.47
N VAL A 310 15.58 -7.47 22.17
CA VAL A 310 15.67 -7.30 23.64
C VAL A 310 15.26 -5.89 24.05
N ASP A 311 15.80 -4.87 23.39
CA ASP A 311 15.52 -3.47 23.67
C ASP A 311 14.01 -3.17 23.54
N PHE A 312 13.36 -3.63 22.46
CA PHE A 312 11.93 -3.41 22.24
C PHE A 312 11.03 -4.31 23.10
N LEU A 313 11.47 -5.51 23.46
CA LEU A 313 10.75 -6.35 24.44
C LEU A 313 10.68 -5.65 25.80
N ILE A 314 11.78 -5.01 26.22
CA ILE A 314 11.83 -4.23 27.45
C ILE A 314 10.90 -3.02 27.37
N ILE A 315 10.90 -2.30 26.24
CA ILE A 315 9.96 -1.18 25.99
C ILE A 315 8.52 -1.66 26.13
N PHE A 316 8.16 -2.79 25.50
CA PHE A 316 6.83 -3.40 25.63
C PHE A 316 6.50 -3.67 27.11
N ILE A 317 7.39 -4.30 27.88
CA ILE A 317 7.14 -4.60 29.31
C ILE A 317 6.91 -3.32 30.12
N ILE A 318 7.68 -2.25 29.85
CA ILE A 318 7.60 -0.98 30.57
C ILE A 318 6.32 -0.20 30.22
N ASN A 319 5.91 -0.19 28.94
CA ASN A 319 4.82 0.64 28.46
C ASN A 319 3.48 -0.11 28.45
N ASP A 320 3.46 -1.28 27.83
CA ASP A 320 2.25 -1.98 27.41
C ASP A 320 2.13 -3.42 27.93
N GLY A 321 3.00 -3.84 28.86
CA GLY A 321 3.09 -5.19 29.41
C GLY A 321 1.75 -5.74 29.90
N ASN A 322 1.00 -6.30 28.97
CA ASN A 322 -0.38 -6.73 29.10
C ASN A 322 -0.41 -8.26 29.02
N LYS A 323 -1.00 -8.87 30.03
CA LYS A 323 -1.07 -10.33 30.18
C LYS A 323 -1.75 -11.01 29.00
N PHE A 324 -2.78 -10.42 28.39
CA PHE A 324 -3.51 -11.03 27.28
C PHE A 324 -2.64 -11.13 26.02
N VAL A 325 -1.99 -10.03 25.64
CA VAL A 325 -1.07 -10.00 24.49
C VAL A 325 0.12 -10.93 24.73
N TRP A 326 0.66 -10.92 25.95
CA TRP A 326 1.74 -11.82 26.34
C TRP A 326 1.35 -13.30 26.23
N GLN A 327 0.19 -13.69 26.76
CA GLN A 327 -0.26 -15.08 26.74
C GLN A 327 -0.41 -15.63 25.32
N GLU A 328 -0.80 -14.79 24.38
CA GLU A 328 -0.93 -15.20 22.98
C GLU A 328 0.45 -15.45 22.32
N LYS A 329 1.47 -14.65 22.67
CA LYS A 329 2.78 -14.65 22.00
C LYS A 329 3.93 -15.25 22.82
N CYS A 330 3.68 -15.73 24.02
CA CYS A 330 4.74 -16.17 24.95
C CYS A 330 5.61 -17.30 24.38
N ASN A 331 5.04 -18.21 23.58
CA ASN A 331 5.78 -19.29 22.96
C ASN A 331 6.76 -18.77 21.89
N ASP A 332 6.33 -17.84 21.05
CA ASP A 332 7.18 -17.23 20.02
C ASP A 332 8.34 -16.46 20.66
N ILE A 333 8.05 -15.71 21.71
CA ILE A 333 9.06 -14.96 22.48
C ILE A 333 10.04 -15.92 23.15
N THR A 334 9.54 -17.00 23.76
CA THR A 334 10.38 -18.03 24.37
C THR A 334 11.34 -18.64 23.35
N ASP A 335 10.87 -18.90 22.14
CA ASP A 335 11.72 -19.42 21.08
C ASP A 335 12.78 -18.41 20.64
N ILE A 336 12.42 -17.12 20.52
CA ILE A 336 13.37 -16.06 20.20
C ILE A 336 14.43 -15.94 21.31
N LEU A 337 14.04 -16.00 22.59
CA LEU A 337 14.94 -15.92 23.73
C LEU A 337 15.97 -17.06 23.74
N LYS A 338 15.62 -18.27 23.26
CA LYS A 338 16.57 -19.38 23.12
C LYS A 338 17.67 -19.14 22.06
N LEU A 339 17.47 -18.17 21.17
CA LEU A 339 18.44 -17.81 20.12
C LEU A 339 19.41 -16.68 20.57
N MET A 340 19.21 -16.15 21.77
CA MET A 340 20.02 -15.07 22.33
C MET A 340 21.41 -15.54 22.73
N SER A 341 22.39 -14.64 22.72
CA SER A 341 23.69 -14.89 23.34
C SER A 341 23.59 -14.82 24.87
N ASP A 342 24.50 -15.49 25.56
CA ASP A 342 24.57 -15.46 27.03
C ASP A 342 24.71 -14.02 27.56
N ASP A 343 25.48 -13.18 26.87
CA ASP A 343 25.68 -11.77 27.26
C ASP A 343 24.37 -10.97 27.21
N LEU A 344 23.57 -11.14 26.14
CA LEU A 344 22.26 -10.50 26.03
C LEU A 344 21.26 -11.05 27.06
N ILE A 345 21.31 -12.35 27.37
CA ILE A 345 20.46 -12.94 28.41
C ILE A 345 20.79 -12.38 29.78
N VAL A 346 22.08 -12.26 30.12
CA VAL A 346 22.53 -11.67 31.38
C VAL A 346 22.09 -10.20 31.47
N ASP A 347 22.22 -9.44 30.39
CA ASP A 347 21.79 -8.05 30.35
C ASP A 347 20.26 -7.92 30.50
N LEU A 348 19.49 -8.71 29.76
CA LEU A 348 18.03 -8.76 29.87
C LEU A 348 17.60 -9.09 31.30
N LYS A 349 18.19 -10.11 31.95
CA LYS A 349 17.87 -10.44 33.36
C LYS A 349 18.08 -9.25 34.29
N LYS A 350 19.23 -8.57 34.19
CA LYS A 350 19.54 -7.39 35.01
C LYS A 350 18.52 -6.28 34.79
N GLN A 351 18.17 -5.99 33.54
CA GLN A 351 17.18 -4.96 33.22
C GLN A 351 15.79 -5.33 33.76
N LEU A 352 15.37 -6.59 33.63
CA LEU A 352 14.10 -7.08 34.17
C LEU A 352 14.06 -7.02 35.70
N GLU A 353 15.14 -7.34 36.41
CA GLU A 353 15.23 -7.21 37.87
C GLU A 353 15.09 -5.74 38.32
N ILE A 354 15.73 -4.81 37.60
CA ILE A 354 15.59 -3.37 37.85
C ILE A 354 14.12 -2.95 37.66
N ILE A 355 13.48 -3.35 36.56
CA ILE A 355 12.06 -3.04 36.32
C ILE A 355 11.19 -3.62 37.43
N ASN A 356 11.41 -4.89 37.79
CA ASN A 356 10.66 -5.62 38.80
C ASN A 356 10.69 -4.91 40.17
N SER A 357 11.86 -4.39 40.55
CA SER A 357 12.05 -3.66 41.82
C SER A 357 11.28 -2.34 41.91
N ASN A 358 10.87 -1.78 40.76
CA ASN A 358 10.17 -0.51 40.66
C ASN A 358 8.63 -0.65 40.51
N LEU A 359 8.09 -1.87 40.54
CA LEU A 359 6.66 -2.14 40.39
C LEU A 359 5.87 -1.88 41.67
N PHE A 360 4.69 -1.26 41.55
CA PHE A 360 3.81 -0.96 42.68
C PHE A 360 2.83 -2.11 42.99
N ILE A 361 3.36 -3.24 43.45
CA ILE A 361 2.61 -4.49 43.66
C ILE A 361 2.36 -4.83 45.14
N SER A 362 2.55 -3.89 46.07
CA SER A 362 2.30 -4.15 47.49
C SER A 362 0.81 -4.10 47.85
N ASN A 363 0.45 -4.65 49.01
CA ASN A 363 -0.91 -4.52 49.56
C ASN A 363 -1.31 -3.05 49.79
N PHE A 364 -0.34 -2.18 50.09
CA PHE A 364 -0.56 -0.75 50.20
C PHE A 364 -0.93 -0.15 48.84
N ASP A 365 -0.18 -0.49 47.78
CA ASP A 365 -0.43 0.00 46.42
C ASP A 365 -1.80 -0.42 45.90
N ARG A 366 -2.23 -1.65 46.23
CA ARG A 366 -3.57 -2.15 45.93
C ARG A 366 -4.66 -1.25 46.50
N GLN A 367 -4.46 -0.67 47.68
CA GLN A 367 -5.44 0.18 48.35
C GLN A 367 -5.43 1.62 47.83
N ILE A 368 -4.25 2.19 47.60
CA ILE A 368 -4.10 3.63 47.29
C ILE A 368 -4.01 3.95 45.80
N ARG A 369 -3.61 2.98 44.96
CA ARG A 369 -3.39 3.15 43.51
C ARG A 369 -3.75 1.91 42.70
N TYR A 370 -4.95 1.39 42.96
CA TYR A 370 -5.45 0.11 42.41
C TYR A 370 -5.22 -0.06 40.90
N ASN A 371 -5.49 0.96 40.08
CA ASN A 371 -5.30 0.86 38.62
C ASN A 371 -3.83 0.67 38.21
N LYS A 372 -2.89 1.33 38.90
CA LYS A 372 -1.45 1.16 38.66
C LYS A 372 -0.97 -0.19 39.18
N TYR A 373 -1.45 -0.60 40.36
CA TYR A 373 -1.21 -1.92 40.92
C TYR A 373 -1.61 -3.04 39.95
N LEU A 374 -2.79 -2.98 39.34
CA LEU A 374 -3.23 -4.00 38.38
C LEU A 374 -2.32 -4.07 37.15
N LYS A 375 -1.96 -2.94 36.56
CA LYS A 375 -1.02 -2.90 35.42
C LYS A 375 0.35 -3.46 35.78
N ASP A 376 0.86 -3.11 36.96
CA ASP A 376 2.17 -3.57 37.42
C ASP A 376 2.15 -5.05 37.82
N LEU A 377 1.00 -5.58 38.26
CA LEU A 377 0.83 -7.01 38.52
C LEU A 377 0.95 -7.84 37.24
N ASP A 378 0.34 -7.40 36.14
CA ASP A 378 0.48 -8.08 34.83
C ASP A 378 1.94 -8.09 34.38
N ARG A 379 2.64 -6.96 34.50
CA ARG A 379 4.08 -6.85 34.20
C ARG A 379 4.92 -7.76 35.08
N TYR A 380 4.62 -7.82 36.38
CA TYR A 380 5.29 -8.70 37.33
C TYR A 380 5.18 -10.17 36.91
N GLU A 381 4.00 -10.62 36.48
CA GLU A 381 3.81 -11.99 36.00
C GLU A 381 4.65 -12.29 34.75
N ILE A 382 4.66 -11.36 33.78
CA ILE A 382 5.47 -11.47 32.55
C ILE A 382 6.96 -11.55 32.89
N ILE A 383 7.45 -10.64 33.73
CA ILE A 383 8.87 -10.58 34.13
C ILE A 383 9.30 -11.87 34.81
N ASN A 384 8.53 -12.36 35.79
CA ASN A 384 8.88 -13.59 36.51
C ASN A 384 8.86 -14.81 35.60
N TYR A 385 7.96 -14.85 34.61
CA TYR A 385 7.97 -15.91 33.61
C TYR A 385 9.28 -15.90 32.83
N ILE A 386 9.70 -14.74 32.31
CA ILE A 386 10.94 -14.61 31.54
C ILE A 386 12.15 -14.97 32.40
N ILE A 387 12.25 -14.45 33.63
CA ILE A 387 13.37 -14.74 34.54
C ILE A 387 13.44 -16.23 34.88
N LYS A 388 12.30 -16.92 35.03
CA LYS A 388 12.28 -18.37 35.29
C LYS A 388 12.68 -19.21 34.08
N LEU A 389 12.41 -18.71 32.87
CA LEU A 389 12.76 -19.36 31.62
C LEU A 389 14.27 -19.30 31.36
N LEU A 390 14.88 -18.14 31.61
CA LEU A 390 16.28 -17.83 31.36
C LEU A 390 17.17 -18.33 32.51
#